data_AF-A0AAJ2H2E6-F1
#
_entry.id   AF-A0AAJ2H2E6-F1
#
_cell.length_a   1.000
_cell.length_b   1.000
_cell.length_c   1.000
_cell.angle_alpha   90.00
_cell.angle_beta   90.00
_cell.angle_gamma   90.00
#
_symmetry.space_group_name_H-M   'P 1'
#
loop_
_entity.id
_entity.type
_entity.pdbx_description
1 polymer ?
#
loop_
_entity_poly.entity_id
_entity_poly.type
_entity_poly.pdbx_seq_one_letter_code
_entity_poly.pdbx_strand_id
1 'polypeptide(L)'
;FVLGAAFSWAIPMAYVAQGIPPDLSCWLLYAANLSWTVAYDTQYAMTDRADDLKIGVKSTAILFGKYDLVMIMFLQLTSLSLLAYAFHLNEILNVASLGLLLSLGLFIYQFYKTRDRHPSNTFWAFRHNRWIGLIIWLAIIMAYTVKMLSSAIYAPV
;
A
#
# COMPACT_ATOMS: atom_id res chain seq x y z
N PHE A 1 7.88 7.29 8.49
CA PHE A 1 8.89 6.93 7.45
C PHE A 1 9.81 5.78 7.87
N VAL A 2 10.65 5.93 8.90
CA VAL A 2 11.59 4.87 9.36
C VAL A 2 10.87 3.55 9.67
N LEU A 3 9.72 3.62 10.36
CA LEU A 3 8.88 2.45 10.65
C LEU A 3 8.39 1.74 9.38
N GLY A 4 7.95 2.51 8.38
CA GLY A 4 7.49 1.95 7.10
C GLY A 4 8.60 1.29 6.30
N ALA A 5 9.82 1.85 6.34
CA ALA A 5 10.98 1.26 5.70
C ALA A 5 11.34 -0.08 6.37
N ALA A 6 11.32 -0.12 7.71
CA ALA A 6 11.58 -1.34 8.49
C ALA A 6 10.56 -2.46 8.17
N PHE A 7 9.25 -2.15 8.14
CA PHE A 7 8.24 -3.14 7.80
C PHE A 7 8.34 -3.62 6.33
N SER A 8 8.64 -2.72 5.41
CA SER A 8 8.75 -3.05 3.98
C SER A 8 9.96 -3.94 3.68
N TRP A 9 10.96 -3.96 4.58
CA TRP A 9 12.19 -4.74 4.43
C TRP A 9 11.95 -6.26 4.36
N ALA A 10 10.78 -6.73 4.82
CA ALA A 10 10.38 -8.12 4.66
C ALA A 10 10.37 -8.59 3.19
N ILE A 11 10.16 -7.68 2.23
CA ILE A 11 10.10 -7.98 0.79
C ILE A 11 11.47 -8.44 0.25
N PRO A 12 12.56 -7.62 0.29
CA PRO A 12 13.87 -8.07 -0.17
C PRO A 12 14.41 -9.25 0.65
N MET A 13 14.07 -9.33 1.94
CA MET A 13 14.42 -10.49 2.76
C MET A 13 13.78 -11.78 2.24
N ALA A 14 12.52 -11.75 1.81
CA ALA A 14 11.85 -12.90 1.23
C ALA A 14 12.50 -13.34 -0.10
N TYR A 15 12.94 -12.41 -0.94
CA TYR A 15 13.67 -12.72 -2.17
C TYR A 15 14.98 -13.45 -1.89
N VAL A 16 15.81 -12.87 -1.01
CA VAL A 16 17.11 -13.45 -0.64
C VAL A 16 16.94 -14.80 0.05
N ALA A 17 15.90 -14.98 0.87
CA ALA A 17 15.59 -16.25 1.52
C ALA A 17 15.24 -17.36 0.50
N GLN A 18 14.75 -17.01 -0.68
CA GLN A 18 14.50 -17.94 -1.80
C GLN A 18 15.73 -18.11 -2.72
N GLY A 19 16.87 -17.50 -2.40
CA GLY A 19 18.07 -17.51 -3.24
C GLY A 19 17.94 -16.66 -4.50
N ILE A 20 16.93 -15.79 -4.58
CA ILE A 20 16.67 -14.93 -5.74
C ILE A 20 17.26 -13.55 -5.46
N PRO A 21 18.11 -12.99 -6.35
CA PRO A 21 18.62 -11.64 -6.17
C PRO A 21 17.46 -10.62 -6.25
N PRO A 22 17.44 -9.57 -5.42
CA PRO A 22 16.44 -8.51 -5.50
C PRO A 22 16.46 -7.82 -6.87
N ASP A 23 15.41 -8.06 -7.66
CA ASP A 23 15.23 -7.50 -9.00
C ASP A 23 14.41 -6.19 -8.96
N LEU A 24 14.09 -5.65 -10.14
CA LEU A 24 13.26 -4.45 -10.23
C LEU A 24 11.87 -4.66 -9.58
N SER A 25 11.27 -5.85 -9.75
CA SER A 25 9.97 -6.17 -9.14
C SER A 25 10.03 -6.08 -7.62
N CYS A 26 11.08 -6.62 -7.00
CA CYS A 26 11.31 -6.53 -5.56
C CYS A 26 11.30 -5.07 -5.06
N TRP A 27 12.06 -4.19 -5.73
CA TRP A 27 12.18 -2.79 -5.32
C TRP A 27 10.90 -1.99 -5.57
N LEU A 28 10.14 -2.32 -6.62
CA LEU A 28 8.82 -1.73 -6.86
C LEU A 28 7.82 -2.14 -5.77
N LEU A 29 7.79 -3.42 -5.39
CA LEU A 29 6.95 -3.91 -4.29
C LEU A 29 7.35 -3.24 -2.96
N TYR A 30 8.65 -3.11 -2.69
CA TYR A 30 9.17 -2.41 -1.52
C TYR A 30 8.70 -0.95 -1.49
N ALA A 31 8.92 -0.20 -2.58
CA ALA A 31 8.55 1.20 -2.67
C ALA A 31 7.03 1.41 -2.62
N ALA A 32 6.26 0.49 -3.19
CA ALA A 32 4.79 0.50 -3.10
C ALA A 32 4.34 0.34 -1.65
N ASN A 33 4.81 -0.72 -0.97
CA ASN A 33 4.47 -0.97 0.42
C ASN A 33 4.91 0.18 1.33
N LEU A 34 6.11 0.71 1.12
CA LEU A 34 6.61 1.87 1.86
C LEU A 34 5.69 3.09 1.69
N SER A 35 5.32 3.41 0.44
CA SER A 35 4.42 4.54 0.15
C SER A 35 3.07 4.37 0.83
N TRP A 36 2.50 3.18 0.76
CA TRP A 36 1.24 2.85 1.42
C TRP A 36 1.35 2.93 2.95
N THR A 37 2.43 2.41 3.54
CA THR A 37 2.68 2.50 4.97
C THR A 37 2.79 3.93 5.44
N VAL A 38 3.52 4.79 4.72
CA VAL A 38 3.59 6.21 5.06
C VAL A 38 2.21 6.87 4.95
N ALA A 39 1.37 6.47 3.99
CA ALA A 39 0.02 7.02 3.84
C ALA A 39 -0.87 6.72 5.06
N TYR A 40 -0.97 5.45 5.48
CA TYR A 40 -1.83 5.11 6.62
C TYR A 40 -1.22 5.54 7.96
N ASP A 41 0.11 5.58 8.09
CA ASP A 41 0.79 6.13 9.27
C ASP A 41 0.51 7.64 9.40
N THR A 42 0.40 8.35 8.26
CA THR A 42 -0.03 9.76 8.24
C THR A 42 -1.50 9.90 8.66
N GLN A 43 -2.39 8.97 8.27
CA GLN A 43 -3.77 8.95 8.76
C GLN A 43 -3.82 8.74 10.28
N TYR A 44 -2.97 7.87 10.82
CA TYR A 44 -2.85 7.66 12.26
C TYR A 44 -2.37 8.95 12.97
N ALA A 45 -1.30 9.57 12.46
CA ALA A 45 -0.76 10.83 12.97
C ALA A 45 -1.77 12.01 12.93
N MET A 46 -2.75 12.00 12.03
CA MET A 46 -3.82 13.00 12.03
C MET A 46 -4.76 12.89 13.23
N THR A 47 -4.92 11.67 13.77
CA THR A 47 -5.74 11.40 14.96
C THR A 47 -5.08 12.02 16.19
N ASP A 48 -3.77 11.88 16.31
CA ASP A 48 -3.00 12.30 17.49
C ASP A 48 -2.55 13.77 17.41
N ARG A 49 -2.88 14.49 16.33
CA ARG A 49 -2.42 15.88 16.06
C ARG A 49 -2.66 16.84 17.23
N ALA A 50 -3.83 16.79 17.87
CA ALA A 50 -4.17 17.72 18.96
C ALA A 50 -3.32 17.48 20.22
N ASP A 51 -2.94 16.23 20.46
CA ASP A 51 -2.11 15.86 21.60
C ASP A 51 -0.63 16.06 21.29
N ASP A 52 -0.18 15.72 20.07
CA ASP A 52 1.18 16.00 19.56
C ASP A 52 1.53 17.50 19.65
N LEU A 53 0.57 18.38 19.37
CA LEU A 53 0.73 19.83 19.50
C LEU A 53 0.92 20.29 20.95
N LYS A 54 0.25 19.64 21.92
CA LYS A 54 0.38 19.99 23.34
C LYS A 54 1.75 19.60 23.91
N ILE A 55 2.31 18.49 23.42
CA ILE A 55 3.60 17.95 23.89
C ILE A 55 4.79 18.39 23.03
N GLY A 56 4.56 19.16 21.95
CA GLY A 56 5.62 19.74 21.11
C GLY A 56 6.29 18.74 20.15
N VAL A 57 5.66 17.60 19.85
CA VAL A 57 6.19 16.59 18.93
C VAL A 57 5.97 17.01 17.48
N LYS A 58 7.01 16.91 16.63
CA LYS A 58 6.94 17.25 15.20
C LYS A 58 6.46 16.07 14.35
N SER A 59 5.20 15.69 14.52
CA SER A 59 4.57 14.58 13.79
C SER A 59 4.39 14.87 12.29
N THR A 60 4.26 13.82 11.46
CA THR A 60 4.10 13.94 9.99
C THR A 60 2.85 14.73 9.61
N ALA A 61 1.79 14.62 10.43
CA ALA A 61 0.58 15.42 10.26
C ALA A 61 0.85 16.92 10.49
N ILE A 62 1.77 17.28 11.39
CA ILE A 62 2.18 18.68 11.61
C ILE A 62 3.07 19.16 10.45
N LEU A 63 3.97 18.31 9.94
CA LEU A 63 4.82 18.61 8.79
C LEU A 63 4.00 18.88 7.51
N PHE A 64 2.99 18.07 7.23
CA PHE A 64 2.13 18.26 6.05
C PHE A 64 1.05 19.33 6.25
N GLY A 65 0.72 19.67 7.51
CA GLY A 65 -0.23 20.72 7.85
C GLY A 65 -1.56 20.54 7.09
N LYS A 66 -1.95 21.56 6.32
CA LYS A 66 -3.18 21.57 5.51
C LYS A 66 -3.19 20.60 4.32
N TYR A 67 -2.02 20.08 3.93
CA TYR A 67 -1.85 19.19 2.78
C TYR A 67 -1.84 17.71 3.17
N ASP A 68 -2.08 17.38 4.44
CA ASP A 68 -2.18 16.01 4.97
C ASP A 68 -2.97 15.05 4.06
N LEU A 69 -4.22 15.40 3.72
CA LEU A 69 -5.08 14.58 2.87
C LEU A 69 -4.55 14.45 1.43
N VAL A 70 -3.94 15.51 0.89
CA VAL A 70 -3.38 15.50 -0.47
C VAL A 70 -2.16 14.57 -0.53
N MET A 71 -1.30 14.63 0.48
CA MET A 71 -0.13 13.75 0.58
C MET A 71 -0.54 12.29 0.77
N ILE A 72 -1.57 12.02 1.57
CA ILE A 72 -2.13 10.67 1.73
C ILE A 72 -2.61 10.13 0.37
N MET A 73 -3.42 10.90 -0.38
CA MET A 73 -3.88 10.48 -1.70
C MET A 73 -2.72 10.26 -2.67
N PHE A 74 -1.74 11.17 -2.68
CA PHE A 74 -0.56 11.05 -3.54
C PHE A 74 0.23 9.76 -3.25
N LEU A 75 0.46 9.46 -1.97
CA LEU A 75 1.16 8.24 -1.55
C LEU A 75 0.37 6.96 -1.86
N GLN A 76 -0.95 6.99 -1.68
CA GLN A 76 -1.85 5.88 -2.04
C GLN A 76 -1.85 5.61 -3.54
N LEU A 77 -1.96 6.65 -4.36
CA LEU A 77 -1.88 6.54 -5.82
C LEU A 77 -0.50 6.05 -6.27
N THR A 78 0.57 6.60 -5.69
CA THR A 78 1.94 6.14 -5.94
C THR A 78 2.09 4.65 -5.62
N SER A 79 1.56 4.19 -4.49
CA SER A 79 1.56 2.76 -4.16
C SER A 79 0.84 1.92 -5.20
N LEU A 80 -0.36 2.32 -5.65
CA LEU A 80 -1.11 1.55 -6.65
C LEU A 80 -0.40 1.54 -8.01
N SER A 81 0.20 2.66 -8.42
CA SER A 81 0.97 2.74 -9.66
C SER A 81 2.21 1.84 -9.64
N LEU A 82 2.93 1.81 -8.51
CA LEU A 82 4.09 0.94 -8.33
C LEU A 82 3.68 -0.54 -8.30
N LEU A 83 2.56 -0.89 -7.65
CA LEU A 83 2.02 -2.26 -7.71
C LEU A 83 1.59 -2.64 -9.12
N ALA A 84 0.88 -1.76 -9.84
CA ALA A 84 0.47 -2.00 -11.21
C ALA A 84 1.67 -2.27 -12.12
N TYR A 85 2.75 -1.51 -11.95
CA TYR A 85 3.97 -1.71 -12.73
C TYR A 85 4.68 -3.02 -12.35
N ALA A 86 4.77 -3.35 -11.06
CA ALA A 86 5.30 -4.66 -10.63
C ALA A 86 4.46 -5.82 -11.20
N PHE A 87 3.13 -5.71 -11.18
CA PHE A 87 2.23 -6.72 -11.73
C PHE A 87 2.33 -6.85 -13.25
N HIS A 88 2.63 -5.75 -13.95
CA HIS A 88 2.91 -5.75 -15.37
C HIS A 88 4.20 -6.52 -15.69
N LEU A 89 5.29 -6.22 -14.98
CA LEU A 89 6.58 -6.93 -15.16
C LEU A 89 6.48 -8.43 -14.89
N ASN A 90 5.57 -8.85 -14.00
CA ASN A 90 5.35 -10.26 -13.66
C ASN A 90 4.21 -10.91 -14.47
N GLU A 91 3.63 -10.21 -15.44
CA GLU A 91 2.54 -10.66 -16.32
C GLU A 91 1.27 -11.12 -15.57
N ILE A 92 1.04 -10.60 -14.37
CA ILE A 92 -0.13 -10.91 -13.54
C ILE A 92 -1.17 -9.78 -13.53
N LEU A 93 -0.86 -8.63 -14.17
CA LEU A 93 -1.68 -7.42 -14.13
C LEU A 93 -3.13 -7.66 -14.54
N ASN A 94 -3.39 -8.47 -15.57
CA ASN A 94 -4.75 -8.67 -16.09
C ASN A 94 -5.69 -9.18 -14.99
N VAL A 95 -5.27 -10.20 -14.24
CA VAL A 95 -6.06 -10.80 -13.15
C VAL A 95 -6.00 -9.92 -11.90
N ALA A 96 -4.82 -9.38 -11.57
CA ALA A 96 -4.63 -8.57 -10.36
C ALA A 96 -5.25 -7.16 -10.45
N SER A 97 -5.60 -6.68 -11.65
CA SER A 97 -6.17 -5.36 -11.89
C SER A 97 -7.47 -5.13 -11.11
N LEU A 98 -8.30 -6.16 -10.93
CA LEU A 98 -9.53 -6.07 -10.14
C LEU A 98 -9.21 -5.69 -8.68
N GLY A 99 -8.17 -6.27 -8.09
CA GLY A 99 -7.72 -5.93 -6.73
C GLY A 99 -7.22 -4.49 -6.62
N LEU A 100 -6.53 -3.99 -7.65
CA LEU A 100 -6.09 -2.60 -7.73
C LEU A 100 -7.28 -1.62 -7.82
N LEU A 101 -8.28 -1.94 -8.66
CA LEU A 101 -9.49 -1.12 -8.80
C LEU A 101 -10.33 -1.10 -7.53
N LEU A 102 -10.49 -2.24 -6.86
CA LEU A 102 -11.17 -2.31 -5.56
C LEU A 102 -10.42 -1.49 -4.51
N SER A 103 -9.09 -1.59 -4.45
CA SER A 103 -8.25 -0.81 -3.54
C SER A 103 -8.35 0.69 -3.81
N LEU A 104 -8.39 1.10 -5.08
CA LEU A 104 -8.62 2.49 -5.48
C LEU A 104 -9.98 3.00 -5.00
N GLY A 105 -11.04 2.21 -5.17
CA GLY A 105 -12.37 2.53 -4.66
C GLY A 105 -12.39 2.72 -3.14
N LEU A 106 -11.67 1.87 -2.40
CA LEU A 106 -11.52 2.00 -0.95
C LEU A 106 -10.73 3.25 -0.55
N PHE A 107 -9.66 3.61 -1.27
CA PHE A 107 -8.91 4.83 -1.03
C PHE A 107 -9.76 6.09 -1.28
N ILE A 108 -10.57 6.09 -2.35
CA ILE A 108 -11.54 7.16 -2.60
C ILE A 108 -12.54 7.25 -1.44
N TYR A 109 -13.07 6.12 -0.97
CA TYR A 109 -13.97 6.08 0.17
C TYR A 109 -13.32 6.59 1.47
N GLN A 110 -12.07 6.21 1.74
CA GLN A 110 -11.29 6.73 2.86
C GLN A 110 -11.15 8.26 2.77
N PHE A 111 -10.77 8.77 1.59
CA PHE A 111 -10.61 10.21 1.37
C PHE A 111 -11.90 10.98 1.71
N TYR A 112 -13.05 10.55 1.16
CA TYR A 112 -14.33 11.18 1.44
C TYR A 112 -14.67 11.18 2.92
N LYS A 113 -14.38 10.08 3.62
CA LYS A 113 -14.68 9.94 5.05
C LYS A 113 -13.73 10.72 5.95
N THR A 114 -12.49 10.94 5.53
CA THR A 114 -11.49 11.72 6.29
C THR A 114 -11.44 13.21 5.96
N ARG A 115 -12.29 13.68 5.03
CA ARG A 115 -12.27 15.08 4.53
C ARG A 115 -12.45 16.13 5.63
N ASP A 116 -13.23 15.77 6.64
CA ASP A 116 -13.56 16.60 7.81
C ASP A 116 -12.46 16.60 8.86
N ARG A 117 -11.42 15.76 8.70
CA ARG A 117 -10.27 15.62 9.59
C ARG A 117 -10.68 15.29 11.03
N HIS A 118 -11.84 14.66 11.21
CA HIS A 118 -12.29 14.25 12.53
C HIS A 118 -11.46 13.06 13.02
N PRO A 119 -10.88 13.08 14.24
CA PRO A 119 -9.97 12.03 14.73
C PRO A 119 -10.54 10.62 14.66
N SER A 120 -11.85 10.46 14.94
CA SER A 120 -12.50 9.15 14.84
C SER A 120 -12.54 8.59 13.41
N ASN A 121 -12.68 9.47 12.41
CA ASN A 121 -12.72 9.08 11.00
C ASN A 121 -11.32 8.73 10.48
N THR A 122 -10.29 9.47 10.90
CA THR A 122 -8.88 9.19 10.55
C THR A 122 -8.40 7.90 11.18
N PHE A 123 -8.75 7.64 12.44
CA PHE A 123 -8.47 6.36 13.10
C PHE A 123 -9.21 5.20 12.44
N TRP A 124 -10.48 5.40 12.05
CA TRP A 124 -11.23 4.42 11.29
C TRP A 124 -10.53 4.11 9.96
N ALA A 125 -10.08 5.12 9.22
CA ALA A 125 -9.39 4.95 7.94
C ALA A 125 -8.08 4.18 8.10
N PHE A 126 -7.28 4.52 9.12
CA PHE A 126 -6.08 3.76 9.49
C PHE A 126 -6.39 2.27 9.69
N ARG A 127 -7.38 1.93 10.54
CA ARG A 127 -7.77 0.54 10.77
C ARG A 127 -8.35 -0.15 9.53
N HIS A 128 -8.98 0.60 8.65
CA HIS A 128 -9.60 0.09 7.42
C HIS A 128 -8.55 -0.37 6.40
N ASN A 129 -7.31 0.14 6.45
CA ASN A 129 -6.22 -0.29 5.57
C ASN A 129 -5.94 -1.80 5.64
N ARG A 130 -6.29 -2.49 6.73
CA ARG A 130 -6.20 -3.97 6.79
C ARG A 130 -6.89 -4.65 5.60
N TRP A 131 -8.02 -4.10 5.14
CA TRP A 131 -8.83 -4.68 4.06
C TRP A 131 -8.17 -4.47 2.70
N ILE A 132 -7.50 -3.33 2.50
CA ILE A 132 -6.73 -3.05 1.28
C ILE A 132 -5.57 -4.06 1.16
N GLY A 133 -4.85 -4.31 2.26
CA GLY A 133 -3.81 -5.34 2.29
C GLY A 133 -4.35 -6.73 1.94
N LEU A 134 -5.49 -7.11 2.52
CA LEU A 134 -6.14 -8.39 2.23
C LEU A 134 -6.55 -8.50 0.75
N ILE A 135 -7.12 -7.45 0.17
CA ILE A 135 -7.53 -7.41 -1.24
C ILE A 135 -6.33 -7.58 -2.16
N ILE A 136 -5.24 -6.83 -1.93
CA ILE A 136 -4.02 -6.92 -2.73
C ILE A 136 -3.41 -8.33 -2.62
N TRP A 137 -3.35 -8.88 -1.41
CA TRP A 137 -2.83 -10.23 -1.18
C TRP A 137 -3.65 -11.30 -1.91
N LEU A 138 -4.99 -11.26 -1.80
CA LEU A 138 -5.89 -12.17 -2.51
C LEU A 138 -5.75 -12.04 -4.03
N ALA A 139 -5.62 -10.81 -4.54
CA ALA A 139 -5.43 -10.56 -5.96
C ALA A 139 -4.12 -11.17 -6.49
N ILE A 140 -3.04 -11.08 -5.73
CA ILE A 140 -1.74 -11.70 -6.07
C ILE A 140 -1.88 -13.23 -6.11
N ILE A 141 -2.47 -13.86 -5.08
CA ILE A 141 -2.66 -15.32 -5.03
C ILE A 141 -3.51 -15.81 -6.19
N MET A 142 -4.63 -15.15 -6.45
CA MET A 142 -5.52 -15.49 -7.55
C MET A 142 -4.79 -15.38 -8.89
N ALA A 143 -4.03 -14.30 -9.10
CA ALA A 143 -3.32 -14.08 -10.35
C ALA A 143 -2.22 -15.12 -10.60
N TYR A 144 -1.43 -15.48 -9.59
CA TYR A 144 -0.42 -16.54 -9.71
C TYR A 144 -1.04 -17.93 -9.88
N THR A 145 -2.18 -18.20 -9.22
CA THR A 145 -2.92 -19.46 -9.41
C THR A 145 -3.39 -19.61 -10.85
N VAL A 146 -3.98 -18.56 -11.42
CA VAL A 146 -4.42 -18.54 -12.83
C VAL A 146 -3.22 -18.66 -13.78
N LYS A 147 -2.12 -17.95 -13.51
CA LYS A 147 -0.89 -18.04 -14.32
C LYS A 147 -0.34 -19.46 -14.34
N MET A 148 -0.25 -20.12 -13.18
CA MET A 148 0.21 -21.50 -13.06
C MET A 148 -0.68 -22.47 -13.84
N LEU A 149 -2.00 -22.38 -13.68
CA LEU A 149 -2.96 -23.22 -14.41
C LEU A 149 -2.86 -23.03 -15.93
N SER A 150 -2.73 -21.78 -16.39
CA SER A 150 -2.55 -21.51 -17.82
C SER A 150 -1.24 -22.10 -18.35
N SER A 151 -0.14 -22.00 -17.61
CA SER A 151 1.14 -22.58 -18.05
C SER A 151 1.13 -24.11 -18.12
N ALA A 152 0.39 -24.78 -17.22
CA ALA A 152 0.25 -26.23 -17.22
C ALA A 152 -0.55 -26.76 -18.43
N ILE A 153 -1.49 -25.97 -18.95
CA ILE A 153 -2.32 -26.34 -20.11
C ILE A 153 -1.51 -26.26 -21.43
N TYR A 154 -0.49 -25.40 -21.50
CA TYR A 154 0.32 -25.17 -22.71
C TYR A 154 1.71 -25.83 -22.67
N ALA A 155 2.01 -26.67 -21.66
CA ALA A 155 3.25 -27.42 -21.64
C ALA A 155 3.21 -28.52 -22.73
N PRO A 156 4.16 -28.54 -23.69
CA PRO A 156 4.22 -29.63 -24.66
C PRO A 156 4.52 -30.94 -23.91
N VAL A 157 3.70 -31.96 -24.19
CA VAL A 157 3.89 -33.34 -23.73
C VAL A 157 5.18 -33.92 -24.28
#